data_AF-Q8NFR7-F1
#
_entry.id   AF-Q8NFR7-F1
#
_cell.length_a   1.000
_cell.length_b   1.000
_cell.length_c   1.000
_cell.angle_alpha   90.00
_cell.angle_beta   90.00
_cell.angle_gamma   90.00
#
_symmetry.space_group_name_H-M   'P 1'
#
loop_
_entity.id
_entity.type
_entity.pdbx_description
1 polymer ?
#
loop_
_entity_poly.entity_id
_entity_poly.type
_entity_poly.pdbx_seq_one_letter_code
_entity_poly.pdbx_strand_id
1 'polypeptide(L)'
;MCAASASPDNLVFHMKNEMRNIKYKPVDYQQLRALTEAKKLASASAKLKIRKAMLTSKLSKEQTLIKQHKQVWWQEYQRLNEVRCKMESEIKSLLNEENIGNECLCDLTNFEQELSEQQCTYLKNVINPIQQLRADLKYRQHHTLQHSHPHIEFNSMKVLEEVDFVKKQLKTVFERLRLEQQRIENDLSDWSIKILDHSLEEKTNPLSELPIELESLECPYPDLKSSILSEFYKFTQKYQKKLQDFNLQLEDIYRNCQLSEEDHWIYQAILDQYPGDLFGRRTLYLDMLQRYFPHKSRHDLVEHEKYCDQYRFAIEQQNILISNWNKNKKDFIQKAVLTLTEACATHEMESMLAKDKKKQQELCADLKAKVRQWRAHQEEVARLEMEISARRREKEEEKEKLWKKKELLQRAEKKKKIKKYWAKKKQKWQEMEMRDLQRLEELKKLIAEQSLKDRERVKYRQELLERRLMEKKEVALQEAHEDKERARRLEALRKQVAVVAQFDPVRMMSDTMASKARMGIEIEEEFILQKPLFTLNTYNEQQIISDPRLRFELALREAGLHRTLYAKEILPKISPQKPPRKDMESTVFKI
;
A
#
# COMPACT_ATOMS: atom_id res chain seq x y z
N MET A 1 -26.06 -3.67 -103.21
CA MET A 1 -27.29 -3.89 -103.99
C MET A 1 -27.06 -3.34 -105.38
N CYS A 2 -27.29 -4.20 -106.40
CA CYS A 2 -27.38 -3.93 -107.85
C CYS A 2 -26.26 -3.07 -108.45
N ALA A 3 -25.23 -3.64 -109.08
CA ALA A 3 -25.31 -4.34 -110.37
C ALA A 3 -26.24 -3.62 -111.37
N ALA A 4 -25.68 -2.61 -112.05
CA ALA A 4 -26.05 -2.29 -113.42
C ALA A 4 -24.74 -2.21 -114.20
N SER A 5 -24.41 -3.33 -114.83
CA SER A 5 -23.46 -3.44 -115.92
C SER A 5 -23.91 -2.51 -117.06
N ALA A 6 -23.45 -1.27 -117.04
CA ALA A 6 -23.51 -0.41 -118.21
C ALA A 6 -22.35 -0.82 -119.11
N SER A 7 -22.67 -1.59 -120.16
CA SER A 7 -21.74 -1.95 -121.21
C SER A 7 -21.09 -0.68 -121.79
N PRO A 8 -19.77 -0.67 -122.04
CA PRO A 8 -19.04 0.51 -122.49
C PRO A 8 -19.35 0.91 -123.95
N ASP A 9 -20.17 0.12 -124.65
CA ASP A 9 -20.44 0.31 -126.07
C ASP A 9 -21.24 1.58 -126.38
N ASN A 10 -21.95 2.17 -125.41
CA ASN A 10 -22.70 3.41 -125.64
C ASN A 10 -21.86 4.68 -125.49
N LEU A 11 -20.65 4.63 -124.91
CA LEU A 11 -19.76 5.80 -124.91
C LEU A 11 -18.91 5.89 -126.18
N VAL A 12 -18.65 4.75 -126.84
CA VAL A 12 -17.75 4.70 -128.01
C VAL A 12 -18.50 4.96 -129.33
N PHE A 13 -19.82 4.78 -129.37
CA PHE A 13 -20.61 5.01 -130.59
C PHE A 13 -20.79 6.48 -131.00
N HIS A 14 -20.21 7.44 -130.28
CA HIS A 14 -20.19 8.85 -130.67
C HIS A 14 -18.85 9.36 -131.21
N MET A 15 -17.84 8.51 -131.42
CA MET A 15 -16.56 8.94 -132.01
C MET A 15 -16.45 8.82 -133.54
N LYS A 16 -17.35 8.10 -134.23
CA LYS A 16 -17.24 7.86 -135.69
C LYS A 16 -18.20 8.66 -136.58
N ASN A 17 -19.19 9.31 -136.00
CA ASN A 17 -19.98 10.34 -136.68
C ASN A 17 -19.79 11.63 -135.91
N GLU A 18 -19.21 12.65 -136.53
CA GLU A 18 -19.11 14.03 -136.03
C GLU A 18 -20.49 14.71 -135.91
N MET A 19 -21.52 13.98 -135.51
CA MET A 19 -22.72 14.59 -134.94
C MET A 19 -22.35 15.06 -133.53
N ARG A 20 -21.65 16.20 -133.47
CA ARG A 20 -21.58 17.03 -132.26
C ARG A 20 -23.01 17.19 -131.78
N ASN A 21 -23.36 16.47 -130.72
CA ASN A 21 -24.63 16.59 -130.05
C ASN A 21 -24.76 18.05 -129.57
N ILE A 22 -25.50 18.86 -130.33
CA ILE A 22 -25.73 20.31 -130.11
C ILE A 22 -26.48 20.55 -128.78
N LYS A 23 -26.97 19.49 -128.13
CA LYS A 23 -27.69 19.56 -126.86
C LYS A 23 -26.83 20.02 -125.68
N TYR A 24 -25.50 19.87 -125.75
CA TYR A 24 -24.61 20.44 -124.75
C TYR A 24 -23.96 21.69 -125.35
N LYS A 25 -24.23 22.86 -124.76
CA LYS A 25 -23.46 24.07 -125.08
C LYS A 25 -21.96 23.76 -124.93
N PRO A 26 -21.09 24.27 -125.82
CA PRO A 26 -19.65 24.14 -125.65
C PRO A 26 -19.27 24.56 -124.23
N VAL A 27 -18.55 23.70 -123.51
CA VAL A 27 -18.07 24.02 -122.17
C VAL A 27 -17.14 25.21 -122.31
N ASP A 28 -17.51 26.32 -121.70
CA ASP A 28 -16.65 27.49 -121.64
C ASP A 28 -15.52 27.22 -120.64
N TYR A 29 -14.39 26.75 -121.17
CA TYR A 29 -13.19 26.51 -120.38
C TYR A 29 -12.64 27.79 -119.71
N GLN A 30 -12.90 28.97 -120.25
CA GLN A 30 -12.49 30.24 -119.62
C GLN A 30 -13.33 30.50 -118.38
N GLN A 31 -14.66 30.37 -118.47
CA GLN A 31 -15.54 30.47 -117.29
C GLN A 31 -15.21 29.38 -116.26
N LEU A 32 -14.95 28.13 -116.67
CA LEU A 32 -14.59 27.06 -115.75
C LEU A 32 -13.26 27.33 -115.02
N ARG A 33 -12.23 27.84 -115.74
CA ARG A 33 -10.96 28.28 -115.12
C ARG A 33 -11.19 29.43 -114.15
N ALA A 34 -11.94 30.46 -114.55
CA ALA A 34 -12.27 31.60 -113.68
C ALA A 34 -13.02 31.17 -112.42
N LEU A 35 -14.00 30.25 -112.54
CA LEU A 35 -14.72 29.67 -111.40
C LEU A 35 -13.79 28.86 -110.49
N THR A 36 -12.88 28.07 -111.07
CA THR A 36 -11.90 27.27 -110.32
C THR A 36 -10.91 28.16 -109.57
N GLU A 37 -10.39 29.20 -110.21
CA GLU A 37 -9.51 30.21 -109.59
C GLU A 37 -10.23 30.98 -108.49
N ALA A 38 -11.47 31.43 -108.73
CA ALA A 38 -12.29 32.07 -107.72
C ALA A 38 -12.54 31.16 -106.51
N LYS A 39 -12.82 29.86 -106.72
CA LYS A 39 -12.97 28.87 -105.64
C LYS A 39 -11.66 28.61 -104.90
N LYS A 40 -10.51 28.58 -105.59
CA LYS A 40 -9.17 28.48 -104.98
C LYS A 40 -8.84 29.71 -104.11
N LEU A 41 -9.14 30.91 -104.59
CA LEU A 41 -8.96 32.15 -103.82
C LEU A 41 -9.91 32.18 -102.62
N ALA A 42 -11.18 31.82 -102.80
CA ALA A 42 -12.14 31.72 -101.72
C ALA A 42 -11.71 30.71 -100.65
N SER A 43 -11.24 29.52 -101.04
CA SER A 43 -10.75 28.51 -100.08
C SER A 43 -9.46 28.94 -99.38
N ALA A 44 -8.54 29.61 -100.08
CA ALA A 44 -7.34 30.19 -99.47
C ALA A 44 -7.70 31.29 -98.44
N SER A 45 -8.66 32.16 -98.77
CA SER A 45 -9.15 33.20 -97.86
C SER A 45 -9.83 32.58 -96.63
N ALA A 46 -10.61 31.52 -96.80
CA ALA A 46 -11.24 30.78 -95.70
C ALA A 46 -10.18 30.11 -94.81
N LYS A 47 -9.17 29.46 -95.38
CA LYS A 47 -8.04 28.87 -94.65
C LYS A 47 -7.26 29.92 -93.85
N LEU A 48 -7.05 31.10 -94.42
CA LEU A 48 -6.39 32.22 -93.74
C LEU A 48 -7.24 32.75 -92.57
N LYS A 49 -8.56 32.90 -92.75
CA LYS A 49 -9.49 33.26 -91.66
C LYS A 49 -9.50 32.22 -90.54
N ILE A 50 -9.53 30.92 -90.87
CA ILE A 50 -9.46 29.82 -89.89
C ILE A 50 -8.15 29.88 -89.10
N ARG A 51 -7.00 30.07 -89.77
CA ARG A 51 -5.70 30.23 -89.11
C ARG A 51 -5.66 31.44 -88.17
N LYS A 52 -6.18 32.60 -88.62
CA LYS A 52 -6.28 33.81 -87.77
C LYS A 52 -7.14 33.55 -86.54
N ALA A 53 -8.33 32.97 -86.70
CA ALA A 53 -9.21 32.63 -85.58
C ALA A 53 -8.55 31.65 -84.59
N MET A 54 -7.83 30.64 -85.09
CA MET A 54 -7.07 29.71 -84.26
C MET A 54 -5.96 30.41 -83.46
N LEU A 55 -5.22 31.34 -84.06
CA LEU A 55 -4.19 32.12 -83.38
C LEU A 55 -4.79 33.05 -82.31
N THR A 56 -5.89 33.75 -82.62
CA THR A 56 -6.59 34.60 -81.65
C THR A 56 -7.13 33.77 -80.47
N SER A 57 -7.67 32.59 -80.72
CA SER A 57 -8.11 31.67 -79.66
C SER A 57 -6.95 31.22 -78.77
N LYS A 58 -5.81 30.84 -79.35
CA LYS A 58 -4.60 30.49 -78.59
C LYS A 58 -4.11 31.65 -77.72
N LEU A 59 -4.01 32.86 -78.30
CA LEU A 59 -3.57 34.05 -77.59
C LEU A 59 -4.52 34.41 -76.44
N SER A 60 -5.84 34.30 -76.66
CA SER A 60 -6.84 34.56 -75.62
C SER A 60 -6.74 33.56 -74.45
N LYS A 61 -6.48 32.28 -74.73
CA LYS A 61 -6.27 31.25 -73.69
C LYS A 61 -5.01 31.55 -72.88
N GLU A 62 -3.92 31.87 -73.57
CA GLU A 62 -2.64 32.23 -72.95
C GLU A 62 -2.76 33.48 -72.06
N GLN A 63 -3.44 34.53 -72.54
CA GLN A 63 -3.68 35.72 -71.74
C GLN A 63 -4.53 35.44 -70.48
N THR A 64 -5.50 34.54 -70.57
CA THR A 64 -6.33 34.14 -69.42
C THR A 64 -5.50 33.39 -68.38
N LEU A 65 -4.64 32.49 -68.84
CA LEU A 65 -3.73 31.70 -68.00
C LEU A 65 -2.67 32.57 -67.30
N ILE A 66 -2.05 33.50 -68.03
CA ILE A 66 -1.11 34.48 -67.46
C ILE A 66 -1.80 35.35 -66.39
N LYS A 67 -3.07 35.74 -66.60
CA LYS A 67 -3.83 36.50 -65.59
C LYS A 67 -4.03 35.67 -64.32
N GLN A 68 -4.33 34.38 -64.44
CA GLN A 68 -4.46 33.48 -63.30
C GLN A 68 -3.13 33.35 -62.55
N HIS A 69 -2.02 33.12 -63.25
CA HIS A 69 -0.69 33.04 -62.63
C HIS A 69 -0.30 34.34 -61.92
N LYS A 70 -0.54 35.50 -62.54
CA LYS A 70 -0.30 36.79 -61.89
C LYS A 70 -1.09 36.98 -60.60
N GLN A 71 -2.33 36.51 -60.56
CA GLN A 71 -3.15 36.56 -59.36
C GLN A 71 -2.55 35.68 -58.25
N VAL A 72 -2.17 34.45 -58.59
CA VAL A 72 -1.53 33.52 -57.65
C VAL A 72 -0.22 34.09 -57.10
N TRP A 73 0.65 34.61 -57.97
CA TRP A 73 1.92 35.20 -57.55
C TRP A 73 1.75 36.43 -56.66
N TRP A 74 0.72 37.24 -56.90
CA TRP A 74 0.45 38.38 -56.03
C TRP A 74 -0.01 37.92 -54.64
N GLN A 75 -0.87 36.91 -54.56
CA GLN A 75 -1.27 36.30 -53.29
C GLN A 75 -0.10 35.66 -52.55
N GLU A 76 0.76 34.94 -53.27
CA GLU A 76 1.93 34.31 -52.69
C GLU A 76 2.97 35.33 -52.21
N TYR A 77 3.18 36.42 -52.96
CA TYR A 77 4.00 37.53 -52.52
C TYR A 77 3.50 38.13 -51.21
N GLN A 78 2.18 38.33 -51.07
CA GLN A 78 1.59 38.82 -49.83
C GLN A 78 1.83 37.83 -48.68
N ARG A 79 1.53 36.54 -48.89
CA ARG A 79 1.74 35.48 -47.90
C ARG A 79 3.21 35.42 -47.44
N LEU A 80 4.16 35.42 -48.38
CA LEU A 80 5.58 35.39 -48.07
C LEU A 80 6.03 36.65 -47.33
N ASN A 81 5.49 37.82 -47.70
CA ASN A 81 5.78 39.07 -47.01
C ASN A 81 5.27 39.04 -45.55
N GLU A 82 4.06 38.52 -45.32
CA GLU A 82 3.51 38.33 -43.97
C GLU A 82 4.34 37.35 -43.14
N VAL A 83 4.68 36.20 -43.71
CA VAL A 83 5.53 35.20 -43.04
C VAL A 83 6.91 35.78 -42.73
N ARG A 84 7.51 36.52 -43.66
CA ARG A 84 8.80 37.20 -43.45
C ARG A 84 8.70 38.19 -42.30
N CYS A 85 7.71 39.08 -42.32
CA CYS A 85 7.53 40.07 -41.25
C CYS A 85 7.29 39.42 -39.88
N LYS A 86 6.54 38.31 -39.84
CA LYS A 86 6.34 37.53 -38.61
C LYS A 86 7.65 36.94 -38.10
N MET A 87 8.41 36.26 -38.97
CA MET A 87 9.70 35.67 -38.60
C MET A 87 10.72 36.73 -38.17
N GLU A 88 10.80 37.86 -38.89
CA GLU A 88 11.64 39.00 -38.52
C GLU A 88 11.26 39.55 -37.12
N SER A 89 9.96 39.57 -36.78
CA SER A 89 9.52 40.01 -35.46
C SER A 89 9.84 39.00 -34.35
N GLU A 90 9.73 37.69 -34.63
CA GLU A 90 10.08 36.63 -33.68
C GLU A 90 11.58 36.62 -33.40
N ILE A 91 12.42 36.75 -34.44
CA ILE A 91 13.88 36.87 -34.30
C ILE A 91 14.24 38.11 -33.46
N LYS A 92 13.61 39.26 -33.72
CA LYS A 92 13.83 40.47 -32.91
C LYS A 92 13.39 40.31 -31.46
N SER A 93 12.29 39.59 -31.20
CA SER A 93 11.87 39.27 -29.83
C SER A 93 12.93 38.44 -29.13
N LEU A 94 13.41 37.37 -29.75
CA LEU A 94 14.44 36.49 -29.19
C LEU A 94 15.75 37.21 -28.90
N LEU A 95 16.15 38.18 -29.73
CA LEU A 95 17.35 38.99 -29.51
C LEU A 95 17.17 40.02 -28.37
N ASN A 96 15.94 40.51 -28.13
CA ASN A 96 15.64 41.50 -27.10
C ASN A 96 15.29 40.87 -25.74
N GLU A 97 14.83 39.63 -25.70
CA GLU A 97 14.52 38.92 -24.46
C GLU A 97 15.79 38.73 -23.63
N GLU A 98 15.91 39.43 -22.51
CA GLU A 98 16.98 39.29 -21.50
C GLU A 98 16.93 37.91 -20.81
N ASN A 99 17.17 36.84 -21.56
CA ASN A 99 17.28 35.50 -20.99
C ASN A 99 18.70 35.25 -20.48
N ILE A 100 18.78 34.45 -19.42
CA ILE A 100 20.02 34.09 -18.73
C ILE A 100 20.91 33.29 -19.71
N GLY A 101 22.03 33.86 -20.15
CA GLY A 101 22.93 33.27 -21.16
C GLY A 101 23.20 34.14 -22.40
N ASN A 102 22.66 35.35 -22.45
CA ASN A 102 22.65 36.24 -23.62
C ASN A 102 23.97 36.90 -24.07
N GLU A 103 25.13 36.63 -23.46
CA GLU A 103 26.39 37.28 -23.90
C GLU A 103 26.65 37.07 -25.40
N CYS A 104 26.38 35.87 -25.95
CA CYS A 104 26.57 35.63 -27.38
C CYS A 104 25.53 36.34 -28.26
N LEU A 105 24.30 36.57 -27.76
CA LEU A 105 23.27 37.31 -28.51
C LEU A 105 23.60 38.80 -28.57
N CYS A 106 24.19 39.36 -27.50
CA CYS A 106 24.70 40.72 -27.51
C CYS A 106 25.80 40.89 -28.57
N ASP A 107 26.72 39.93 -28.70
CA ASP A 107 27.73 39.94 -29.75
C ASP A 107 27.11 39.98 -31.15
N LEU A 108 26.03 39.22 -31.40
CA LEU A 108 25.30 39.26 -32.67
C LEU A 108 24.71 40.65 -32.96
N THR A 109 24.14 41.31 -31.95
CA THR A 109 23.61 42.68 -32.14
C THR A 109 24.71 43.70 -32.42
N ASN A 110 25.89 43.53 -31.81
CA ASN A 110 27.05 44.38 -32.10
C ASN A 110 27.53 44.15 -33.54
N PHE A 111 27.64 42.88 -33.98
CA PHE A 111 27.99 42.55 -35.36
C PHE A 111 26.97 43.09 -36.37
N GLU A 112 25.67 43.05 -36.07
CA GLU A 112 24.63 43.63 -36.93
C GLU A 112 24.82 45.14 -37.11
N GLN A 113 25.14 45.86 -36.02
CA GLN A 113 25.43 47.29 -36.07
C GLN A 113 26.69 47.58 -36.87
N GLU A 114 27.78 46.85 -36.62
CA GLU A 114 29.04 46.97 -37.36
C GLU A 114 28.84 46.72 -38.86
N LEU A 115 28.11 45.67 -39.23
CA LEU A 115 27.79 45.36 -40.63
C LEU A 115 26.94 46.46 -41.27
N SER A 116 25.96 47.01 -40.54
CA SER A 116 25.12 48.11 -41.02
C SER A 116 25.93 49.38 -41.27
N GLU A 117 26.87 49.70 -40.38
CA GLU A 117 27.78 50.84 -40.53
C GLU A 117 28.77 50.64 -41.69
N GLN A 118 29.34 49.43 -41.82
CA GLN A 118 30.19 49.07 -42.94
C GLN A 118 29.45 49.16 -44.26
N GLN A 119 28.22 48.65 -44.33
CA GLN A 119 27.36 48.73 -45.51
C GLN A 119 27.04 50.19 -45.87
N CYS A 120 26.66 51.01 -44.89
CA CYS A 120 26.41 52.44 -45.12
C CYS A 120 27.65 53.15 -45.65
N THR A 121 28.82 52.89 -45.07
CA THR A 121 30.11 53.46 -45.49
C THR A 121 30.47 52.99 -46.89
N TYR A 122 30.30 51.71 -47.18
CA TYR A 122 30.54 51.13 -48.49
C TYR A 122 29.64 51.74 -49.56
N LEU A 123 28.33 51.79 -49.33
CA LEU A 123 27.35 52.39 -50.24
C LEU A 123 27.69 53.86 -50.50
N LYS A 124 28.04 54.60 -49.45
CA LYS A 124 28.50 55.99 -49.56
C LYS A 124 29.72 56.10 -50.47
N ASN A 125 30.73 55.25 -50.29
CA ASN A 125 31.97 55.27 -51.07
C ASN A 125 31.78 54.86 -52.54
N VAL A 126 30.83 53.98 -52.84
CA VAL A 126 30.58 53.50 -54.22
C VAL A 126 29.58 54.39 -54.95
N ILE A 127 28.51 54.81 -54.29
CA ILE A 127 27.42 55.57 -54.90
C ILE A 127 27.77 57.06 -55.00
N ASN A 128 28.40 57.66 -53.98
CA ASN A 128 28.65 59.11 -53.99
C ASN A 128 29.52 59.56 -55.15
N PRO A 129 30.63 58.88 -55.54
CA PRO A 129 31.40 59.29 -56.70
C PRO A 129 30.58 59.29 -57.99
N ILE A 130 29.68 58.31 -58.16
CA ILE A 130 28.77 58.24 -59.31
C ILE A 130 27.77 59.40 -59.28
N GLN A 131 27.21 59.69 -58.10
CA GLN A 131 26.27 60.80 -57.93
C GLN A 131 26.93 62.16 -58.11
N GLN A 132 28.14 62.36 -57.58
CA GLN A 132 28.96 63.55 -57.76
C GLN A 132 29.32 63.75 -59.22
N LEU A 133 29.84 62.72 -59.90
CA LEU A 133 30.11 62.77 -61.33
C LEU A 133 28.85 63.12 -62.12
N ARG A 134 27.71 62.51 -61.79
CA ARG A 134 26.43 62.82 -62.45
C ARG A 134 25.99 64.26 -62.20
N ALA A 135 26.15 64.78 -60.99
CA ALA A 135 25.81 66.15 -60.62
C ALA A 135 26.74 67.16 -61.31
N ASP A 136 28.04 66.91 -61.31
CA ASP A 136 29.06 67.71 -61.97
C ASP A 136 28.86 67.78 -63.48
N LEU A 137 28.59 66.63 -64.12
CA LEU A 137 28.28 66.58 -65.55
C LEU A 137 27.02 67.38 -65.89
N LYS A 138 25.97 67.29 -65.06
CA LYS A 138 24.76 68.11 -65.21
C LYS A 138 25.07 69.60 -65.04
N TYR A 139 25.81 69.99 -64.00
CA TYR A 139 26.19 71.37 -63.73
C TYR A 139 27.01 71.96 -64.89
N ARG A 140 28.05 71.24 -65.35
CA ARG A 140 28.88 71.63 -66.49
C ARG A 140 28.04 71.78 -67.76
N GLN A 141 27.10 70.86 -68.02
CA GLN A 141 26.17 70.95 -69.15
C GLN A 141 25.29 72.22 -69.08
N HIS A 142 24.77 72.57 -67.91
CA HIS A 142 23.97 73.79 -67.70
C HIS A 142 24.80 75.07 -67.91
N HIS A 143 26.05 75.13 -67.44
CA HIS A 143 26.92 76.31 -67.65
C HIS A 143 27.35 76.50 -69.11
N THR A 144 27.61 75.42 -69.85
CA THR A 144 27.87 75.49 -71.30
C THR A 144 26.69 76.06 -72.07
N LEU A 145 25.46 75.76 -71.63
CA LEU A 145 24.24 76.32 -72.21
C LEU A 145 24.02 77.80 -71.85
N GLN A 146 24.54 78.28 -70.71
CA GLN A 146 24.31 79.64 -70.20
C GLN A 146 25.39 80.66 -70.60
N HIS A 147 26.65 80.27 -70.81
CA HIS A 147 27.72 81.18 -71.22
C HIS A 147 28.01 81.05 -72.72
N SER A 148 27.49 82.01 -73.50
CA SER A 148 27.72 82.18 -74.94
C SER A 148 29.11 82.77 -75.29
N HIS A 149 30.16 82.47 -74.51
CA HIS A 149 31.50 83.01 -74.75
C HIS A 149 32.54 81.91 -75.05
N PRO A 150 33.29 81.98 -76.17
CA PRO A 150 33.97 80.82 -76.76
C PRO A 150 35.36 80.51 -76.19
N HIS A 151 35.77 81.16 -75.09
CA HIS A 151 37.17 81.11 -74.64
C HIS A 151 37.42 80.35 -73.34
N ILE A 152 36.41 79.68 -72.77
CA ILE A 152 36.72 78.63 -71.80
C ILE A 152 37.03 77.39 -72.62
N GLU A 153 38.32 77.10 -72.83
CA GLU A 153 38.79 75.79 -73.28
C GLU A 153 38.12 74.72 -72.41
N PHE A 154 37.06 74.14 -72.94
CA PHE A 154 36.35 73.07 -72.27
C PHE A 154 37.31 71.89 -72.32
N ASN A 155 37.91 71.56 -71.18
CA ASN A 155 38.80 70.42 -71.02
C ASN A 155 37.99 69.11 -71.11
N SER A 156 37.40 68.84 -72.29
CA SER A 156 36.65 67.62 -72.60
C SER A 156 37.50 66.38 -72.31
N MET A 157 38.81 66.47 -72.57
CA MET A 157 39.77 65.45 -72.22
C MET A 157 39.77 65.14 -70.71
N LYS A 158 39.85 66.16 -69.85
CA LYS A 158 39.81 65.96 -68.38
C LYS A 158 38.48 65.37 -67.91
N VAL A 159 37.36 65.76 -68.54
CA VAL A 159 36.03 65.21 -68.19
C VAL A 159 35.94 63.73 -68.57
N LEU A 160 36.44 63.34 -69.75
CA LEU A 160 36.50 61.94 -70.16
C LEU A 160 37.42 61.13 -69.25
N GLU A 161 38.57 61.68 -68.89
CA GLU A 161 39.49 61.07 -67.92
C GLU A 161 38.81 60.83 -66.56
N GLU A 162 38.02 61.78 -66.06
CA GLU A 162 37.27 61.67 -64.80
C GLU A 162 36.17 60.59 -64.88
N VAL A 163 35.41 60.53 -65.98
CA VAL A 163 34.39 59.48 -66.21
C VAL A 163 35.03 58.10 -66.28
N ASP A 164 36.12 57.96 -67.03
CA ASP A 164 36.83 56.69 -67.19
C ASP A 164 37.51 56.28 -65.88
N PHE A 165 37.98 57.25 -65.08
CA PHE A 165 38.49 57.00 -63.74
C PHE A 165 37.41 56.40 -62.82
N VAL A 166 36.21 57.01 -62.74
CA VAL A 166 35.10 56.48 -61.91
C VAL A 166 34.64 55.10 -62.42
N LYS A 167 34.56 54.88 -63.73
CA LYS A 167 34.24 53.56 -64.30
C LYS A 167 35.28 52.50 -63.92
N LYS A 168 36.57 52.84 -64.00
CA LYS A 168 37.66 51.94 -63.58
C LYS A 168 37.56 51.62 -62.10
N GLN A 169 37.35 52.63 -61.25
CA GLN A 169 37.14 52.43 -59.81
C GLN A 169 35.97 51.49 -59.53
N LEU A 170 34.81 51.73 -60.15
CA LEU A 170 33.62 50.90 -59.96
C LEU A 170 33.86 49.45 -60.44
N LYS A 171 34.53 49.27 -61.58
CA LYS A 171 34.91 47.94 -62.07
C LYS A 171 35.83 47.22 -61.09
N THR A 172 36.83 47.92 -60.53
CA THR A 172 37.71 47.36 -59.49
C THR A 172 36.91 46.96 -58.24
N VAL A 173 35.95 47.77 -57.83
CA VAL A 173 35.08 47.46 -56.69
C VAL A 173 34.22 46.22 -56.96
N PHE A 174 33.58 46.11 -58.13
CA PHE A 174 32.79 44.93 -58.47
C PHE A 174 33.63 43.66 -58.54
N GLU A 175 34.86 43.73 -59.05
CA GLU A 175 35.75 42.56 -59.08
C GLU A 175 36.14 42.14 -57.66
N ARG A 176 36.42 43.10 -56.76
CA ARG A 176 36.68 42.81 -55.34
C ARG A 176 35.47 42.14 -54.68
N LEU A 177 34.27 42.69 -54.86
CA LEU A 177 33.03 42.10 -54.34
C LEU A 177 32.82 40.67 -54.84
N ARG A 178 33.08 40.41 -56.12
CA ARG A 178 32.94 39.07 -56.70
C ARG A 178 33.89 38.07 -56.04
N LEU A 179 35.14 38.49 -55.79
CA LEU A 179 36.12 37.66 -55.09
C LEU A 179 35.77 37.42 -53.62
N GLU A 180 35.23 38.44 -52.94
CA GLU A 180 34.72 38.33 -51.57
C GLU A 180 33.52 37.37 -51.51
N GLN A 181 32.56 37.50 -52.42
CA GLN A 181 31.42 36.59 -52.56
C GLN A 181 31.89 35.15 -52.74
N GLN A 182 32.79 34.89 -53.70
CA GLN A 182 33.32 33.55 -53.95
C GLN A 182 34.05 32.97 -52.74
N ARG A 183 34.79 33.81 -51.99
CA ARG A 183 35.45 33.36 -50.76
C ARG A 183 34.42 32.92 -49.70
N ILE A 184 33.40 33.74 -49.48
CA ILE A 184 32.34 33.43 -48.52
C ILE A 184 31.55 32.18 -48.94
N GLU A 185 31.23 32.03 -50.24
CA GLU A 185 30.56 30.84 -50.76
C GLU A 185 31.39 29.56 -50.54
N ASN A 186 32.71 29.64 -50.73
CA ASN A 186 33.62 28.53 -50.44
C ASN A 186 33.66 28.24 -48.93
N ASP A 187 33.81 29.27 -48.09
CA ASP A 187 33.84 29.12 -46.63
C ASP A 187 32.51 28.49 -46.13
N LEU A 188 31.36 28.93 -46.66
CA LEU A 188 30.04 28.39 -46.33
C LEU A 188 29.86 26.94 -46.81
N SER A 189 30.43 26.59 -47.96
CA SER A 189 30.42 25.21 -48.46
C SER A 189 31.25 24.31 -47.54
N ASP A 190 32.42 24.77 -47.09
CA ASP A 190 33.26 24.07 -46.12
C ASP A 190 32.55 23.90 -44.78
N TRP A 191 31.81 24.93 -44.32
CA TRP A 191 30.98 24.84 -43.13
C TRP A 191 29.80 23.88 -43.30
N SER A 192 29.16 23.83 -44.47
CA SER A 192 28.04 22.93 -44.74
C SER A 192 28.49 21.46 -44.59
N ILE A 193 29.69 21.14 -45.06
CA ILE A 193 30.30 19.81 -44.85
C ILE A 193 30.54 19.56 -43.36
N LYS A 194 31.12 20.51 -42.63
CA LYS A 194 31.35 20.38 -41.18
C LYS A 194 30.05 20.21 -40.40
N ILE A 195 29.01 20.98 -40.71
CA ILE A 195 27.70 20.88 -40.03
C ILE A 195 27.07 19.52 -40.30
N LEU A 196 27.17 19.01 -41.53
CA LEU A 196 26.71 17.65 -41.84
C LEU A 196 27.47 16.61 -41.01
N ASP A 197 28.79 16.73 -40.87
CA ASP A 197 29.61 15.86 -40.03
C ASP A 197 29.18 15.92 -38.55
N HIS A 198 28.97 17.12 -38.00
CA HIS A 198 28.50 17.29 -36.61
C HIS A 198 27.07 16.75 -36.42
N SER A 199 26.20 16.95 -37.41
CA SER A 199 24.83 16.41 -37.39
C SER A 199 24.79 14.89 -37.53
N LEU A 200 25.77 14.29 -38.19
CA LEU A 200 25.94 12.83 -38.29
C LEU A 200 26.44 12.26 -36.95
N GLU A 201 27.30 12.99 -36.23
CA GLU A 201 27.71 12.65 -34.86
C GLU A 201 26.53 12.75 -33.86
N GLU A 202 25.68 13.78 -33.97
CA GLU A 202 24.44 13.91 -33.17
C GLU A 202 23.31 12.98 -33.63
N LYS A 203 23.30 12.52 -34.88
CA LYS A 203 22.44 11.41 -35.36
C LYS A 203 22.95 10.04 -34.89
N THR A 204 23.63 9.99 -33.75
CA THR A 204 23.56 8.80 -32.90
C THR A 204 22.08 8.44 -32.77
N ASN A 205 21.71 7.25 -33.25
CA ASN A 205 20.31 6.85 -33.37
C ASN A 205 19.53 7.30 -32.12
N PRO A 206 18.48 8.13 -32.22
CA PRO A 206 17.69 8.50 -31.05
C PRO A 206 17.13 7.27 -30.32
N LEU A 207 17.12 6.13 -31.03
CA LEU A 207 16.74 4.82 -30.54
C LEU A 207 17.79 4.13 -29.63
N SER A 208 19.08 4.47 -29.69
CA SER A 208 20.14 3.73 -28.97
C SER A 208 20.39 4.19 -27.53
N GLU A 209 19.91 5.36 -27.13
CA GLU A 209 20.13 5.83 -25.76
C GLU A 209 19.32 5.01 -24.76
N LEU A 210 20.03 4.41 -23.81
CA LEU A 210 19.42 3.74 -22.68
C LEU A 210 18.75 4.80 -21.78
N PRO A 211 17.49 4.59 -21.36
CA PRO A 211 16.83 5.50 -20.44
C PRO A 211 17.63 5.60 -19.13
N ILE A 212 18.09 6.79 -18.79
CA ILE A 212 18.82 7.09 -17.54
C ILE A 212 17.99 6.64 -16.32
N GLU A 213 16.66 6.65 -16.45
CA GLU A 213 15.70 6.20 -15.45
C GLU A 213 15.85 4.71 -15.10
N LEU A 214 16.29 3.86 -16.04
CA LEU A 214 16.53 2.43 -15.80
C LEU A 214 17.94 2.16 -15.25
N GLU A 215 18.91 3.01 -15.57
CA GLU A 215 20.27 2.89 -15.02
C GLU A 215 20.31 3.28 -13.55
N SER A 216 19.74 4.45 -13.22
CA SER A 216 19.77 5.06 -11.89
C SER A 216 19.01 4.28 -10.81
N LEU A 217 18.04 3.44 -11.18
CA LEU A 217 17.30 2.62 -10.22
C LEU A 217 18.14 1.41 -9.76
N GLU A 218 18.52 1.43 -8.48
CA GLU A 218 19.11 0.29 -7.79
C GLU A 218 18.04 -0.78 -7.57
N CYS A 219 18.27 -1.99 -8.10
CA CYS A 219 17.37 -3.13 -7.93
C CYS A 219 18.10 -4.25 -7.19
N PRO A 220 17.53 -4.80 -6.11
CA PRO A 220 18.08 -5.94 -5.38
C PRO A 220 18.25 -7.21 -6.22
N TYR A 221 17.47 -7.35 -7.29
CA TYR A 221 17.48 -8.52 -8.18
C TYR A 221 18.14 -8.20 -9.53
N PRO A 222 19.44 -8.51 -9.73
CA PRO A 222 20.15 -8.21 -10.98
C PRO A 222 19.57 -8.95 -12.20
N ASP A 223 19.02 -10.16 -11.99
CA ASP A 223 18.39 -10.95 -13.04
C ASP A 223 17.13 -10.28 -13.58
N LEU A 224 16.34 -9.64 -12.70
CA LEU A 224 15.17 -8.87 -13.10
C LEU A 224 15.58 -7.63 -13.91
N LYS A 225 16.59 -6.88 -13.41
CA LYS A 225 17.11 -5.69 -14.11
C LYS A 225 17.63 -6.06 -15.50
N SER A 226 18.43 -7.12 -15.62
CA SER A 226 18.95 -7.59 -16.91
C SER A 226 17.85 -8.11 -17.85
N SER A 227 16.82 -8.78 -17.33
CA SER A 227 15.65 -9.20 -18.12
C SER A 227 14.91 -7.99 -18.70
N ILE A 228 14.59 -6.97 -17.88
CA ILE A 228 13.95 -5.73 -18.32
C ILE A 228 14.77 -5.02 -19.40
N LEU A 229 16.09 -4.90 -19.20
CA LEU A 229 16.99 -4.31 -20.19
C LEU A 229 17.00 -5.11 -21.49
N SER A 230 17.05 -6.44 -21.42
CA SER A 230 17.01 -7.30 -22.61
C SER A 230 15.70 -7.17 -23.39
N GLU A 231 14.56 -7.03 -22.70
CA GLU A 231 13.27 -6.78 -23.32
C GLU A 231 13.19 -5.38 -23.95
N PHE A 232 13.78 -4.37 -23.30
CA PHE A 232 13.92 -3.05 -23.88
C PHE A 232 14.74 -3.08 -25.18
N TYR A 233 15.89 -3.76 -25.20
CA TYR A 233 16.70 -3.90 -26.40
C TYR A 233 15.97 -4.62 -27.54
N LYS A 234 15.26 -5.71 -27.26
CA LYS A 234 14.44 -6.41 -28.27
C LYS A 234 13.32 -5.53 -28.82
N PHE A 235 12.63 -4.82 -27.92
CA PHE A 235 11.58 -3.87 -28.27
C PHE A 235 12.11 -2.75 -29.17
N THR A 236 13.22 -2.11 -28.80
CA THR A 236 13.85 -1.04 -29.56
C THR A 236 14.37 -1.54 -30.91
N GLN A 237 14.99 -2.72 -30.95
CA GLN A 237 15.47 -3.34 -32.19
C GLN A 237 14.34 -3.56 -33.21
N LYS A 238 13.13 -3.91 -32.75
CA LYS A 238 11.96 -4.06 -33.63
C LYS A 238 11.59 -2.74 -34.31
N TYR A 239 11.66 -1.61 -33.61
CA TYR A 239 11.43 -0.29 -34.20
C TYR A 239 12.57 0.15 -35.11
N GLN A 240 13.80 -0.13 -34.72
CA GLN A 240 14.99 0.17 -35.53
C GLN A 240 14.96 -0.55 -36.88
N LYS A 241 14.60 -1.85 -36.90
CA LYS A 241 14.43 -2.60 -38.16
C LYS A 241 13.36 -1.99 -39.05
N LYS A 242 12.20 -1.66 -38.48
CA LYS A 242 11.13 -0.98 -39.24
C LYS A 242 11.57 0.39 -39.77
N LEU A 243 12.33 1.15 -38.99
CA LEU A 243 12.87 2.43 -39.41
C LEU A 243 13.86 2.25 -40.57
N GLN A 244 14.72 1.22 -40.50
CA GLN A 244 15.63 0.84 -41.58
C GLN A 244 14.85 0.44 -42.84
N ASP A 245 13.78 -0.34 -42.71
CA ASP A 245 12.92 -0.70 -43.85
C ASP A 245 12.32 0.54 -44.52
N PHE A 246 11.88 1.54 -43.73
CA PHE A 246 11.40 2.82 -44.28
C PHE A 246 12.53 3.64 -44.90
N ASN A 247 13.72 3.66 -44.31
CA ASN A 247 14.87 4.34 -44.89
C ASN A 247 15.25 3.72 -46.24
N LEU A 248 15.24 2.39 -46.35
CA LEU A 248 15.46 1.68 -47.62
C LEU A 248 14.36 2.02 -48.63
N GLN A 249 13.10 2.06 -48.23
CA GLN A 249 12.01 2.51 -49.10
C GLN A 249 12.21 3.95 -49.58
N LEU A 250 12.67 4.85 -48.70
CA LEU A 250 12.97 6.24 -49.06
C LEU A 250 14.16 6.34 -50.01
N GLU A 251 15.21 5.55 -49.81
CA GLU A 251 16.35 5.44 -50.72
C GLU A 251 15.94 4.90 -52.08
N ASP A 252 15.09 3.86 -52.13
CA ASP A 252 14.56 3.29 -53.37
C ASP A 252 13.69 4.31 -54.11
N ILE A 253 12.84 5.04 -53.38
CA ILE A 253 12.06 6.15 -53.93
C ILE A 253 13.02 7.20 -54.50
N TYR A 254 14.04 7.63 -53.76
CA TYR A 254 15.02 8.63 -54.18
C TYR A 254 15.79 8.23 -55.45
N ARG A 255 16.19 6.96 -55.56
CA ARG A 255 16.84 6.42 -56.76
C ARG A 255 15.97 6.46 -58.01
N ASN A 256 14.65 6.45 -57.86
CA ASN A 256 13.70 6.56 -58.97
C ASN A 256 13.44 8.02 -59.39
N CYS A 257 14.01 9.01 -58.70
CA CYS A 257 13.88 10.42 -59.06
C CYS A 257 14.61 10.74 -60.37
N GLN A 258 13.92 11.37 -61.31
CA GLN A 258 14.49 11.78 -62.62
C GLN A 258 14.96 13.24 -62.67
N LEU A 259 14.78 13.97 -61.58
CA LEU A 259 15.10 15.40 -61.45
C LEU A 259 16.30 15.55 -60.51
N SER A 260 17.15 16.55 -60.80
CA SER A 260 18.23 16.93 -59.89
C SER A 260 17.66 17.44 -58.57
N GLU A 261 18.49 17.52 -57.53
CA GLU A 261 18.10 18.12 -56.24
C GLU A 261 17.63 19.57 -56.41
N GLU A 262 18.33 20.35 -57.24
CA GLU A 262 17.96 21.71 -57.60
C GLU A 262 16.61 21.76 -58.33
N ASP A 263 16.40 20.90 -59.33
CA ASP A 263 15.14 20.84 -60.07
C ASP A 263 13.98 20.39 -59.16
N HIS A 264 14.23 19.47 -58.23
CA HIS A 264 13.26 19.02 -57.23
C HIS A 264 12.88 20.18 -56.29
N TRP A 265 13.86 20.97 -55.85
CA TRP A 265 13.60 22.17 -55.04
C TRP A 265 12.76 23.19 -55.81
N ILE A 266 13.10 23.47 -57.07
CA ILE A 266 12.30 24.36 -57.94
C ILE A 266 10.88 23.81 -58.11
N TYR A 267 10.74 22.50 -58.32
CA TYR A 267 9.45 21.83 -58.46
C TYR A 267 8.59 22.03 -57.22
N GLN A 268 9.16 21.78 -56.04
CA GLN A 268 8.48 21.95 -54.75
C GLN A 268 8.13 23.42 -54.49
N ALA A 269 9.07 24.34 -54.72
CA ALA A 269 8.83 25.77 -54.58
C ALA A 269 7.68 26.25 -55.49
N ILE A 270 7.60 25.75 -56.73
CA ILE A 270 6.48 26.05 -57.62
C ILE A 270 5.18 25.47 -57.07
N LEU A 271 5.15 24.23 -56.57
CA LEU A 271 3.93 23.68 -55.97
C LEU A 271 3.41 24.51 -54.80
N ASP A 272 4.32 25.00 -53.95
CA ASP A 272 3.99 25.75 -52.74
C ASP A 272 3.44 27.16 -53.05
N GLN A 273 3.81 27.75 -54.20
CA GLN A 273 3.22 29.01 -54.69
C GLN A 273 1.72 28.90 -55.00
N TYR A 274 1.22 27.68 -55.29
CA TYR A 274 -0.18 27.45 -55.65
C TYR A 274 -0.93 26.86 -54.45
N PRO A 275 -1.77 27.63 -53.73
CA PRO A 275 -2.53 27.13 -52.60
C PRO A 275 -3.50 25.99 -52.96
N GLY A 276 -3.78 25.13 -51.98
CA GLY A 276 -4.69 23.98 -52.08
C GLY A 276 -6.10 24.34 -52.53
N ASP A 277 -6.59 25.51 -52.11
CA ASP A 277 -7.97 25.97 -52.29
C ASP A 277 -8.27 26.47 -53.72
N LEU A 278 -7.24 26.54 -54.59
CA LEU A 278 -7.40 27.03 -55.95
C LEU A 278 -8.17 26.05 -56.83
N PHE A 279 -9.22 26.57 -57.50
CA PHE A 279 -9.94 25.79 -58.48
C PHE A 279 -9.04 25.43 -59.67
N GLY A 280 -8.89 24.15 -59.96
CA GLY A 280 -7.98 23.70 -61.02
C GLY A 280 -6.49 23.89 -60.70
N ARG A 281 -6.10 23.96 -59.42
CA ARG A 281 -4.72 24.04 -58.94
C ARG A 281 -3.74 23.19 -59.76
N ARG A 282 -4.10 21.92 -59.96
CA ARG A 282 -3.31 20.94 -60.72
C ARG A 282 -3.02 21.35 -62.15
N THR A 283 -3.96 21.99 -62.82
CA THR A 283 -3.74 22.47 -64.19
C THR A 283 -2.79 23.68 -64.19
N LEU A 284 -2.88 24.56 -63.20
CA LEU A 284 -2.06 25.78 -63.12
C LEU A 284 -0.60 25.47 -62.80
N TYR A 285 -0.29 24.72 -61.74
CA TYR A 285 1.12 24.43 -61.44
C TYR A 285 1.76 23.55 -62.51
N LEU A 286 1.04 22.60 -63.12
CA LEU A 286 1.60 21.80 -64.21
C LEU A 286 1.92 22.67 -65.43
N ASP A 287 1.09 23.66 -65.75
CA ASP A 287 1.41 24.63 -66.80
C ASP A 287 2.66 25.45 -66.44
N MET A 288 2.78 25.93 -65.19
CA MET A 288 3.99 26.64 -64.77
C MET A 288 5.23 25.78 -64.80
N LEU A 289 5.15 24.54 -64.32
CA LEU A 289 6.26 23.59 -64.36
C LEU A 289 6.69 23.33 -65.81
N GLN A 290 5.76 23.23 -66.77
CA GLN A 290 6.11 23.10 -68.19
C GLN A 290 6.80 24.35 -68.77
N ARG A 291 6.53 25.54 -68.20
CA ARG A 291 7.21 26.79 -68.59
C ARG A 291 8.62 26.88 -68.00
N TYR A 292 8.80 26.43 -66.76
CA TYR A 292 10.12 26.38 -66.10
C TYR A 292 11.00 25.25 -66.64
N PHE A 293 10.40 24.11 -66.99
CA PHE A 293 11.09 22.93 -67.54
C PHE A 293 10.66 22.66 -68.99
N PRO A 294 11.05 23.51 -69.97
CA PRO A 294 10.64 23.33 -71.37
C PRO A 294 11.23 22.06 -72.02
N HIS A 295 12.27 21.49 -71.42
CA HIS A 295 12.95 20.28 -71.87
C HIS A 295 12.37 18.99 -71.28
N LYS A 296 11.46 19.08 -70.29
CA LYS A 296 10.80 17.92 -69.68
C LYS A 296 9.40 17.77 -70.27
N SER A 297 8.94 16.53 -70.44
CA SER A 297 7.59 16.29 -70.91
C SER A 297 6.58 16.48 -69.78
N ARG A 298 5.31 16.72 -70.13
CA ARG A 298 4.22 16.73 -69.15
C ARG A 298 4.12 15.40 -68.39
N HIS A 299 4.45 14.29 -69.05
CA HIS A 299 4.40 12.98 -68.44
C HIS A 299 5.46 12.86 -67.33
N ASP A 300 6.68 13.32 -67.58
CA ASP A 300 7.78 13.27 -66.59
C ASP A 300 7.43 14.08 -65.34
N LEU A 301 6.82 15.27 -65.51
CA LEU A 301 6.35 16.08 -64.38
C LEU A 301 5.25 15.38 -63.56
N VAL A 302 4.36 14.64 -64.21
CA VAL A 302 3.29 13.88 -63.53
C VAL A 302 3.83 12.61 -62.86
N GLU A 303 4.84 11.96 -63.43
CA GLU A 303 5.52 10.86 -62.73
C GLU A 303 6.28 11.37 -61.51
N HIS A 304 6.90 12.56 -61.60
CA HIS A 304 7.53 13.20 -60.44
C HIS A 304 6.53 13.60 -59.34
N GLU A 305 5.33 14.03 -59.72
CA GLU A 305 4.22 14.26 -58.78
C GLU A 305 3.93 12.99 -57.94
N LYS A 306 3.83 11.83 -58.59
CA LYS A 306 3.62 10.55 -57.89
C LYS A 306 4.80 10.20 -56.98
N TYR A 307 6.02 10.45 -57.43
CA TYR A 307 7.22 10.31 -56.62
C TYR A 307 7.14 11.18 -55.34
N CYS A 308 6.78 12.45 -55.48
CA CYS A 308 6.62 13.36 -54.34
C CYS A 308 5.56 12.86 -53.35
N ASP A 309 4.43 12.36 -53.85
CA ASP A 309 3.38 11.80 -53.00
C ASP A 309 3.82 10.53 -52.26
N GLN A 310 4.53 9.63 -52.94
CA GLN A 310 5.11 8.43 -52.33
C GLN A 310 6.16 8.77 -51.28
N TYR A 311 7.04 9.73 -51.58
CA TYR A 311 8.07 10.20 -50.67
C TYR A 311 7.45 10.83 -49.41
N ARG A 312 6.51 11.76 -49.58
CA ARG A 312 5.78 12.39 -48.46
C ARG A 312 5.06 11.35 -47.62
N PHE A 313 4.40 10.38 -48.26
CA PHE A 313 3.74 9.30 -47.54
C PHE A 313 4.75 8.47 -46.72
N ALA A 314 5.89 8.10 -47.30
CA ALA A 314 6.92 7.32 -46.61
C ALA A 314 7.53 8.09 -45.42
N ILE A 315 7.82 9.40 -45.58
CA ILE A 315 8.28 10.27 -44.49
C ILE A 315 7.21 10.37 -43.40
N GLU A 316 5.93 10.51 -43.76
CA GLU A 316 4.84 10.55 -42.77
C GLU A 316 4.74 9.22 -41.99
N GLN A 317 4.86 8.08 -42.67
CA GLN A 317 4.91 6.76 -42.00
C GLN A 317 6.12 6.64 -41.06
N GLN A 318 7.29 7.17 -41.46
CA GLN A 318 8.48 7.22 -40.62
C GLN A 318 8.24 8.09 -39.37
N ASN A 319 7.64 9.27 -39.53
CA ASN A 319 7.29 10.18 -38.43
C ASN A 319 6.30 9.54 -37.46
N ILE A 320 5.26 8.88 -37.99
CA ILE A 320 4.30 8.12 -37.19
C ILE A 320 5.00 7.00 -36.42
N LEU A 321 5.94 6.28 -37.04
CA LEU A 321 6.71 5.23 -36.38
C LEU A 321 7.56 5.79 -35.22
N ILE A 322 8.26 6.90 -35.43
CA ILE A 322 9.08 7.57 -34.40
C ILE A 322 8.18 8.06 -33.25
N SER A 323 7.05 8.69 -33.57
CA SER A 323 6.06 9.14 -32.58
C SER A 323 5.51 7.97 -31.76
N ASN A 324 5.18 6.85 -32.41
CA ASN A 324 4.72 5.63 -31.75
C ASN A 324 5.82 4.98 -30.90
N TRP A 325 7.07 4.99 -31.35
CA TRP A 325 8.20 4.52 -30.55
C TRP A 325 8.36 5.38 -29.28
N ASN A 326 8.33 6.71 -29.41
CA ASN A 326 8.42 7.63 -28.27
C ASN A 326 7.32 7.38 -27.23
N LYS A 327 6.07 7.19 -27.68
CA LYS A 327 4.94 6.86 -26.79
C LYS A 327 5.16 5.52 -26.10
N ASN A 328 5.45 4.47 -26.86
CA ASN A 328 5.65 3.14 -26.29
C ASN A 328 6.91 3.03 -25.41
N LYS A 329 7.97 3.82 -25.68
CA LYS A 329 9.16 3.96 -24.83
C LYS A 329 8.77 4.51 -23.46
N LYS A 330 7.98 5.58 -23.42
CA LYS A 330 7.46 6.15 -22.16
C LYS A 330 6.63 5.12 -21.38
N ASP A 331 5.72 4.42 -22.04
CA ASP A 331 4.89 3.39 -21.42
C ASP A 331 5.73 2.21 -20.90
N PHE A 332 6.74 1.79 -21.65
CA PHE A 332 7.66 0.73 -21.24
C PHE A 332 8.45 1.16 -20.00
N ILE A 333 9.03 2.36 -20.00
CA ILE A 333 9.79 2.89 -18.87
C ILE A 333 8.90 2.96 -17.62
N GLN A 334 7.67 3.49 -17.74
CA GLN A 334 6.74 3.54 -16.60
C GLN A 334 6.45 2.15 -16.01
N LYS A 335 6.21 1.14 -16.86
CA LYS A 335 6.00 -0.24 -16.40
C LYS A 335 7.26 -0.83 -15.77
N ALA A 336 8.42 -0.59 -16.35
CA ALA A 336 9.69 -1.08 -15.84
C ALA A 336 10.07 -0.43 -14.50
N VAL A 337 9.84 0.88 -14.35
CA VAL A 337 10.02 1.59 -13.08
C VAL A 337 9.07 0.98 -12.03
N LEU A 338 7.80 0.79 -12.37
CA LEU A 338 6.83 0.17 -11.45
C LEU A 338 7.29 -1.23 -11.00
N THR A 339 7.65 -2.12 -11.92
CA THR A 339 8.10 -3.48 -11.56
C THR A 339 9.38 -3.48 -10.72
N LEU A 340 10.32 -2.57 -10.99
CA LEU A 340 11.53 -2.42 -10.18
C LEU A 340 11.21 -1.90 -8.78
N THR A 341 10.33 -0.90 -8.66
CA THR A 341 9.92 -0.38 -7.35
C THR A 341 9.15 -1.41 -6.51
N GLU A 342 8.28 -2.20 -7.14
CA GLU A 342 7.60 -3.33 -6.50
C GLU A 342 8.61 -4.37 -6.01
N ALA A 343 9.60 -4.70 -6.82
CA ALA A 343 10.66 -5.64 -6.44
C ALA A 343 11.54 -5.12 -5.28
N CYS A 344 11.84 -3.81 -5.26
CA CYS A 344 12.52 -3.19 -4.12
C CYS A 344 11.67 -3.29 -2.85
N ALA A 345 10.38 -2.96 -2.92
CA ALA A 345 9.46 -3.05 -1.79
C ALA A 345 9.32 -4.50 -1.27
N THR A 346 9.26 -5.49 -2.15
CA THR A 346 9.24 -6.91 -1.75
C THR A 346 10.53 -7.32 -1.06
N HIS A 347 11.69 -6.89 -1.58
CA HIS A 347 12.97 -7.20 -0.96
C HIS A 347 13.11 -6.56 0.44
N GLU A 348 12.67 -5.31 0.60
CA GLU A 348 12.63 -4.64 1.91
C GLU A 348 11.75 -5.40 2.90
N MET A 349 10.55 -5.82 2.46
CA MET A 349 9.64 -6.63 3.27
C MET A 349 10.26 -7.99 3.66
N GLU A 350 10.91 -8.69 2.72
CA GLU A 350 11.63 -9.93 2.98
C GLU A 350 12.78 -9.73 3.98
N SER A 351 13.54 -8.64 3.84
CA SER A 351 14.62 -8.28 4.75
C SER A 351 14.12 -8.00 6.16
N MET A 352 12.98 -7.31 6.29
CA MET A 352 12.33 -7.07 7.58
C MET A 352 11.84 -8.38 8.21
N LEU A 353 11.17 -9.25 7.45
CA LEU A 353 10.74 -10.57 7.92
C LEU A 353 11.92 -11.45 8.34
N ALA A 354 13.04 -11.40 7.60
CA ALA A 354 14.26 -12.13 7.94
C ALA A 354 14.87 -11.61 9.26
N LYS A 355 14.91 -10.29 9.46
CA LYS A 355 15.37 -9.68 10.73
C LYS A 355 14.47 -10.09 11.89
N ASP A 356 13.15 -10.07 11.71
CA ASP A 356 12.21 -10.45 12.76
C ASP A 356 12.26 -11.95 13.07
N LYS A 357 12.43 -12.80 12.05
CA LYS A 357 12.70 -14.23 12.25
C LYS A 357 13.98 -14.45 13.05
N LYS A 358 15.05 -13.70 12.77
CA LYS A 358 16.30 -13.77 13.53
C LYS A 358 16.11 -13.36 14.99
N LYS A 359 15.44 -12.22 15.26
CA LYS A 359 15.09 -11.78 16.62
C LYS A 359 14.25 -12.81 17.36
N GLN A 360 13.26 -13.42 16.69
CA GLN A 360 12.42 -14.45 17.26
C GLN A 360 13.23 -15.71 17.61
N GLN A 361 14.20 -16.09 16.77
CA GLN A 361 15.11 -17.20 17.05
C GLN A 361 16.01 -16.90 18.26
N GLU A 362 16.56 -15.69 18.37
CA GLU A 362 17.35 -15.24 19.52
C GLU A 362 16.51 -15.26 20.81
N LEU A 363 15.31 -14.69 20.78
CA LEU A 363 14.38 -14.73 21.92
C LEU A 363 14.04 -16.16 22.35
N CYS A 364 13.76 -17.05 21.39
CA CYS A 364 13.52 -18.46 21.66
C CYS A 364 14.76 -19.15 22.27
N ALA A 365 15.96 -18.81 21.81
CA ALA A 365 17.21 -19.34 22.36
C ALA A 365 17.43 -18.87 23.81
N ASP A 366 17.18 -17.59 24.09
CA ASP A 366 17.27 -17.02 25.43
C ASP A 366 16.24 -17.62 26.39
N LEU A 367 14.99 -17.74 25.96
CA LEU A 367 13.95 -18.40 26.75
C LEU A 367 14.30 -19.86 27.00
N LYS A 368 14.82 -20.58 26.00
CA LYS A 368 15.31 -21.95 26.16
C LYS A 368 16.47 -22.03 27.17
N ALA A 369 17.39 -21.07 27.16
CA ALA A 369 18.48 -20.98 28.12
C ALA A 369 17.96 -20.72 29.54
N LYS A 370 17.04 -19.75 29.72
CA LYS A 370 16.39 -19.48 31.01
C LYS A 370 15.61 -20.67 31.54
N VAL A 371 14.87 -21.37 30.68
CA VAL A 371 14.14 -22.61 31.04
C VAL A 371 15.11 -23.70 31.47
N ARG A 372 16.26 -23.86 30.79
CA ARG A 372 17.30 -24.81 31.20
C ARG A 372 17.90 -24.43 32.56
N GLN A 373 18.23 -23.16 32.78
CA GLN A 373 18.71 -22.68 34.08
C GLN A 373 17.68 -22.93 35.17
N TRP A 374 16.43 -22.58 34.94
CA TRP A 374 15.35 -22.80 35.90
C TRP A 374 15.18 -24.30 36.22
N ARG A 375 15.21 -25.18 35.22
CA ARG A 375 15.19 -26.64 35.45
C ARG A 375 16.37 -27.11 36.28
N ALA A 376 17.59 -26.64 35.99
CA ALA A 376 18.76 -26.97 36.79
C ALA A 376 18.63 -26.47 38.25
N HIS A 377 18.07 -25.28 38.47
CA HIS A 377 17.78 -24.78 39.81
C HIS A 377 16.71 -25.63 40.52
N GLN A 378 15.66 -26.04 39.81
CA GLN A 378 14.62 -26.92 40.36
C GLN A 378 15.19 -28.29 40.74
N GLU A 379 16.03 -28.88 39.89
CA GLU A 379 16.74 -30.13 40.17
C GLU A 379 17.68 -30.00 41.38
N GLU A 380 18.40 -28.88 41.49
CA GLU A 380 19.25 -28.56 42.62
C GLU A 380 18.45 -28.42 43.93
N VAL A 381 17.34 -27.68 43.90
CA VAL A 381 16.43 -27.54 45.05
C VAL A 381 15.90 -28.91 45.47
N ALA A 382 15.42 -29.72 44.52
CA ALA A 382 14.94 -31.07 44.80
C ALA A 382 16.04 -31.95 45.43
N ARG A 383 17.28 -31.84 44.94
CA ARG A 383 18.44 -32.56 45.50
C ARG A 383 18.72 -32.15 46.95
N LEU A 384 18.74 -30.85 47.23
CA LEU A 384 18.98 -30.32 48.58
C LEU A 384 17.84 -30.66 49.54
N GLU A 385 16.58 -30.60 49.10
CA GLU A 385 15.43 -31.04 49.88
C GLU A 385 15.53 -32.53 50.24
N MET A 386 15.91 -33.38 49.29
CA MET A 386 16.18 -34.79 49.55
C MET A 386 17.30 -34.97 50.58
N GLU A 387 18.41 -34.24 50.47
CA GLU A 387 19.54 -34.34 51.40
C GLU A 387 19.19 -33.85 52.81
N ILE A 388 18.46 -32.73 52.92
CA ILE A 388 17.93 -32.23 54.20
C ILE A 388 16.98 -33.26 54.82
N SER A 389 16.10 -33.86 54.02
CA SER A 389 15.18 -34.91 54.49
C SER A 389 15.93 -36.15 54.97
N ALA A 390 17.04 -36.52 54.32
CA ALA A 390 17.89 -37.63 54.72
C ALA A 390 18.62 -37.33 56.04
N ARG A 391 19.24 -36.15 56.17
CA ARG A 391 19.88 -35.73 57.44
C ARG A 391 18.87 -35.61 58.59
N ARG A 392 17.63 -35.18 58.32
CA ARG A 392 16.57 -35.13 59.33
C ARG A 392 16.21 -36.53 59.81
N ARG A 393 16.05 -37.48 58.89
CA ARG A 393 15.82 -38.90 59.21
C ARG A 393 16.97 -39.49 60.03
N GLU A 394 18.21 -39.26 59.62
CA GLU A 394 19.38 -39.77 60.35
C GLU A 394 19.48 -39.19 61.78
N LYS A 395 19.25 -37.88 61.94
CA LYS A 395 19.18 -37.24 63.26
C LYS A 395 18.04 -37.77 64.12
N GLU A 396 16.89 -38.07 63.53
CA GLU A 396 15.76 -38.69 64.22
C GLU A 396 16.12 -40.10 64.68
N GLU A 397 16.75 -40.90 63.82
CA GLU A 397 17.25 -42.24 64.16
C GLU A 397 18.32 -42.23 65.26
N GLU A 398 19.26 -41.28 65.23
CA GLU A 398 20.26 -41.10 66.29
C GLU A 398 19.62 -40.72 67.63
N LYS A 399 18.67 -39.76 67.61
CA LYS A 399 17.90 -39.38 68.81
C LYS A 399 17.13 -40.57 69.36
N GLU A 400 16.54 -41.38 68.49
CA GLU A 400 15.83 -42.60 68.88
C GLU A 400 16.78 -43.61 69.54
N LYS A 401 17.99 -43.82 68.98
CA LYS A 401 19.03 -44.68 69.59
C LYS A 401 19.46 -44.17 70.96
N LEU A 402 19.69 -42.86 71.11
CA LEU A 402 20.06 -42.22 72.39
C LEU A 402 18.95 -42.33 73.43
N TRP A 403 17.69 -42.16 73.01
CA TRP A 403 16.52 -42.32 73.86
C TRP A 403 16.39 -43.75 74.36
N LYS A 404 16.52 -44.77 73.49
CA LYS A 404 16.52 -46.20 73.87
C LYS A 404 17.60 -46.52 74.91
N LYS A 405 18.81 -45.95 74.77
CA LYS A 405 19.89 -46.10 75.76
C LYS A 405 19.56 -45.45 77.12
N LYS A 406 19.02 -44.22 77.12
CA LYS A 406 18.60 -43.54 78.34
C LYS A 406 17.47 -44.28 79.06
N GLU A 407 16.52 -44.83 78.31
CA GLU A 407 15.41 -45.60 78.85
C GLU A 407 15.89 -46.87 79.57
N LEU A 408 16.85 -47.59 78.99
CA LEU A 408 17.48 -48.78 79.58
C LEU A 408 18.12 -48.48 80.95
N LEU A 409 18.87 -47.37 81.06
CA LEU A 409 19.48 -46.94 82.31
C LEU A 409 18.42 -46.59 83.38
N GLN A 410 17.37 -45.85 82.99
CA GLN A 410 16.27 -45.53 83.91
C GLN A 410 15.53 -46.79 84.40
N ARG A 411 15.33 -47.80 83.54
CA ARG A 411 14.73 -49.09 83.93
C ARG A 411 15.61 -49.83 84.94
N ALA A 412 16.93 -49.80 84.79
CA ALA A 412 17.86 -50.42 85.74
C ALA A 412 17.86 -49.73 87.12
N GLU A 413 17.83 -48.39 87.16
CA GLU A 413 17.74 -47.62 88.41
C GLU A 413 16.40 -47.84 89.12
N LYS A 414 15.29 -47.84 88.39
CA LYS A 414 13.96 -48.14 88.93
C LYS A 414 13.92 -49.56 89.53
N LYS A 415 14.54 -50.55 88.88
CA LYS A 415 14.63 -51.94 89.39
C LYS A 415 15.40 -52.03 90.71
N LYS A 416 16.46 -51.25 90.91
CA LYS A 416 17.19 -51.14 92.20
C LYS A 416 16.35 -50.46 93.29
N LYS A 417 15.63 -49.38 92.96
CA LYS A 417 14.74 -48.67 93.90
C LYS A 417 13.58 -49.56 94.38
N ILE A 418 13.00 -50.35 93.48
CA ILE A 418 11.91 -51.29 93.79
C ILE A 418 12.37 -52.37 94.79
N LYS A 419 13.58 -52.96 94.61
CA LYS A 419 14.11 -53.96 95.56
C LYS A 419 14.26 -53.41 97.00
N LYS A 420 14.75 -52.17 97.16
CA LYS A 420 14.89 -51.53 98.48
C LYS A 420 13.53 -51.25 99.14
N TYR A 421 12.52 -50.90 98.35
CA TYR A 421 11.17 -50.62 98.86
C TYR A 421 10.47 -51.89 99.38
N TRP A 422 10.56 -53.01 98.66
CA TRP A 422 9.97 -54.28 99.10
C TRP A 422 10.62 -54.84 100.37
N ALA A 423 11.93 -54.68 100.56
CA ALA A 423 12.62 -55.06 101.80
C ALA A 423 12.11 -54.28 103.02
N LYS A 424 11.93 -52.95 102.90
CA LYS A 424 11.35 -52.11 103.95
C LYS A 424 9.88 -52.45 104.24
N LYS A 425 9.11 -52.78 103.21
CA LYS A 425 7.68 -53.14 103.36
C LYS A 425 7.51 -54.45 104.13
N LYS A 426 8.40 -55.44 103.92
CA LYS A 426 8.39 -56.73 104.64
C LYS A 426 8.70 -56.56 106.14
N GLN A 427 9.68 -55.74 106.50
CA GLN A 427 10.00 -55.44 107.91
C GLN A 427 8.85 -54.75 108.66
N LYS A 428 8.23 -53.73 108.05
CA LYS A 428 7.07 -53.05 108.66
C LYS A 428 5.87 -53.95 108.89
N TRP A 429 5.69 -54.97 108.06
CA TRP A 429 4.60 -55.92 108.19
C TRP A 429 4.80 -56.83 109.40
N GLN A 430 6.02 -57.33 109.61
CA GLN A 430 6.39 -58.12 110.79
C GLN A 430 6.28 -57.33 112.11
N GLU A 431 6.61 -56.04 112.11
CA GLU A 431 6.44 -55.15 113.27
C GLU A 431 4.97 -54.83 113.60
N MET A 432 4.07 -54.89 112.63
CA MET A 432 2.64 -54.65 112.82
C MET A 432 1.97 -55.91 113.41
N GLU A 433 2.31 -57.07 112.88
CA GLU A 433 1.80 -58.37 113.32
C GLU A 433 2.13 -58.67 114.79
N MET A 434 3.34 -58.30 115.25
CA MET A 434 3.74 -58.42 116.67
C MET A 434 2.98 -57.45 117.60
N ARG A 435 2.61 -56.27 117.12
CA ARG A 435 1.83 -55.28 117.90
C ARG A 435 0.37 -55.69 118.03
N ASP A 436 -0.20 -56.22 116.95
CA ASP A 436 -1.59 -56.66 116.92
C ASP A 436 -1.83 -57.87 117.83
N LEU A 437 -0.86 -58.79 117.92
CA LEU A 437 -0.89 -59.94 118.83
C LEU A 437 -0.91 -59.53 120.31
N GLN A 438 -0.09 -58.56 120.71
CA GLN A 438 -0.06 -58.03 122.09
C GLN A 438 -1.35 -57.28 122.45
N ARG A 439 -1.89 -56.48 121.51
CA ARG A 439 -3.16 -55.75 121.70
C ARG A 439 -4.36 -56.68 121.88
N LEU A 440 -4.34 -57.84 121.20
CA LEU A 440 -5.41 -58.84 121.28
C LEU A 440 -5.47 -59.54 122.65
N GLU A 441 -4.32 -59.82 123.27
CA GLU A 441 -4.25 -60.44 124.61
C GLU A 441 -4.74 -59.49 125.72
N GLU A 442 -4.37 -58.20 125.67
CA GLU A 442 -4.86 -57.19 126.61
C GLU A 442 -6.38 -57.02 126.53
N LEU A 443 -6.94 -56.99 125.32
CA LEU A 443 -8.38 -56.86 125.11
C LEU A 443 -9.15 -58.09 125.62
N LYS A 444 -8.60 -59.30 125.50
CA LYS A 444 -9.23 -60.52 126.04
C LYS A 444 -9.36 -60.51 127.57
N LYS A 445 -8.37 -59.96 128.29
CA LYS A 445 -8.45 -59.80 129.75
C LYS A 445 -9.53 -58.80 130.17
N LEU A 446 -9.61 -57.66 129.48
CA LEU A 446 -10.62 -56.62 129.75
C LEU A 446 -12.05 -57.12 129.50
N ILE A 447 -12.27 -57.90 128.44
CA ILE A 447 -13.60 -58.46 128.10
C ILE A 447 -14.08 -59.46 129.17
N ALA A 448 -13.18 -60.26 129.76
CA ALA A 448 -13.55 -61.20 130.82
C ALA A 448 -14.04 -60.48 132.10
N GLU A 449 -13.35 -59.41 132.50
CA GLU A 449 -13.73 -58.56 133.65
C GLU A 449 -15.02 -57.77 133.41
N GLN A 450 -15.25 -57.35 132.16
CA GLN A 450 -16.47 -56.64 131.77
C GLN A 450 -17.68 -57.58 131.73
N SER A 451 -17.50 -58.85 131.37
CA SER A 451 -18.59 -59.84 131.31
C SER A 451 -19.26 -60.11 132.66
N LEU A 452 -18.52 -60.00 133.77
CA LEU A 452 -19.06 -60.12 135.12
C LEU A 452 -19.92 -58.91 135.49
N LYS A 453 -19.43 -57.70 135.18
CA LYS A 453 -20.15 -56.43 135.47
C LYS A 453 -21.37 -56.23 134.57
N ASP A 454 -21.32 -56.70 133.32
CA ASP A 454 -22.43 -56.58 132.38
C ASP A 454 -23.58 -57.53 132.71
N ARG A 455 -23.32 -58.67 133.36
CA ARG A 455 -24.37 -59.57 133.85
C ARG A 455 -25.28 -58.90 134.89
N GLU A 456 -24.71 -58.15 135.82
CA GLU A 456 -25.47 -57.38 136.81
C GLU A 456 -26.25 -56.23 136.15
N ARG A 457 -25.60 -55.56 135.19
CA ARG A 457 -26.18 -54.43 134.46
C ARG A 457 -27.36 -54.84 133.57
N VAL A 458 -27.33 -56.04 132.99
CA VAL A 458 -28.45 -56.58 132.19
C VAL A 458 -29.67 -56.85 133.06
N LYS A 459 -29.51 -57.42 134.27
CA LYS A 459 -30.63 -57.62 135.20
C LYS A 459 -31.31 -56.30 135.59
N TYR A 460 -30.51 -55.29 135.96
CA TYR A 460 -31.04 -53.96 136.30
C TYR A 460 -31.76 -53.28 135.12
N ARG A 461 -31.23 -53.42 133.90
CA ARG A 461 -31.87 -52.86 132.69
C ARG A 461 -33.19 -53.56 132.35
N GLN A 462 -33.32 -54.84 132.66
CA GLN A 462 -34.54 -55.61 132.41
C GLN A 462 -35.67 -55.13 133.33
N GLU A 463 -35.39 -54.93 134.62
CA GLU A 463 -36.35 -54.36 135.58
C GLU A 463 -36.75 -52.91 135.24
N LEU A 464 -35.80 -52.10 134.75
CA LEU A 464 -36.08 -50.72 134.33
C LEU A 464 -36.93 -50.67 133.05
N LEU A 465 -36.74 -51.59 132.12
CA LEU A 465 -37.52 -51.69 130.89
C LEU A 465 -38.98 -52.04 131.18
N GLU A 466 -39.23 -52.96 132.11
CA GLU A 466 -40.59 -53.32 132.55
C GLU A 466 -41.31 -52.13 133.17
N ARG A 467 -40.62 -51.33 134.00
CA ARG A 467 -41.18 -50.09 134.57
C ARG A 467 -41.57 -49.07 133.49
N ARG A 468 -40.68 -48.81 132.52
CA ARG A 468 -40.97 -47.87 131.41
C ARG A 468 -42.10 -48.35 130.50
N LEU A 469 -42.23 -49.66 130.29
CA LEU A 469 -43.32 -50.23 129.50
C LEU A 469 -44.68 -50.04 130.17
N MET A 470 -44.74 -50.09 131.50
CA MET A 470 -45.95 -49.80 132.27
C MET A 470 -46.31 -48.31 132.21
N GLU A 471 -45.34 -47.41 132.45
CA GLU A 471 -45.53 -45.96 132.33
C GLU A 471 -46.00 -45.56 130.91
N LYS A 472 -45.38 -46.13 129.87
CA LYS A 472 -45.74 -45.83 128.47
C LYS A 472 -47.14 -46.31 128.11
N LYS A 473 -47.62 -47.42 128.70
CA LYS A 473 -49.00 -47.89 128.55
C LYS A 473 -50.00 -46.95 129.25
N GLU A 474 -49.65 -46.40 130.41
CA GLU A 474 -50.48 -45.41 131.11
C GLU A 474 -50.58 -44.09 130.34
N VAL A 475 -49.46 -43.57 129.82
CA VAL A 475 -49.44 -42.36 128.98
C VAL A 475 -50.25 -42.57 127.70
N ALA A 476 -50.09 -43.71 127.03
CA ALA A 476 -50.85 -44.01 125.81
C ALA A 476 -52.37 -44.11 126.05
N LEU A 477 -52.80 -44.57 127.24
CA LEU A 477 -54.22 -44.57 127.61
C LEU A 477 -54.76 -43.16 127.85
N GLN A 478 -53.95 -42.25 128.41
CA GLN A 478 -54.32 -40.84 128.56
C GLN A 478 -54.40 -40.13 127.20
N GLU A 479 -53.38 -40.28 126.34
CA GLU A 479 -53.37 -39.73 124.98
C GLU A 479 -54.57 -40.23 124.16
N ALA A 480 -54.88 -41.52 124.21
CA ALA A 480 -56.04 -42.08 123.51
C ALA A 480 -57.38 -41.51 124.01
N HIS A 481 -57.46 -41.11 125.28
CA HIS A 481 -58.64 -40.44 125.83
C HIS A 481 -58.74 -38.98 125.35
N GLU A 482 -57.61 -38.26 125.31
CA GLU A 482 -57.54 -36.89 124.78
C GLU A 482 -57.81 -36.84 123.27
N ASP A 483 -57.29 -37.79 122.50
CA ASP A 483 -57.52 -37.89 121.06
C ASP A 483 -58.99 -38.21 120.73
N LYS A 484 -59.66 -39.03 121.54
CA LYS A 484 -61.11 -39.25 121.40
C LYS A 484 -61.91 -37.98 121.67
N GLU A 485 -61.53 -37.19 122.66
CA GLU A 485 -62.13 -35.88 122.94
C GLU A 485 -61.87 -34.89 121.80
N ARG A 486 -60.64 -34.86 121.25
CA ARG A 486 -60.26 -34.01 120.11
C ARG A 486 -61.01 -34.42 118.83
N ALA A 487 -61.15 -35.72 118.58
CA ALA A 487 -61.90 -36.25 117.44
C ALA A 487 -63.39 -35.89 117.52
N ARG A 488 -64.02 -35.98 118.70
CA ARG A 488 -65.41 -35.53 118.90
C ARG A 488 -65.60 -34.04 118.60
N ARG A 489 -64.66 -33.19 119.02
CA ARG A 489 -64.67 -31.74 118.71
C ARG A 489 -64.51 -31.48 117.21
N LEU A 490 -63.60 -32.20 116.56
CA LEU A 490 -63.36 -32.09 115.12
C LEU A 490 -64.53 -32.64 114.28
N GLU A 491 -65.20 -33.69 114.73
CA GLU A 491 -66.34 -34.28 114.01
C GLU A 491 -67.61 -33.44 114.14
N ALA A 492 -67.79 -32.74 115.28
CA ALA A 492 -68.82 -31.71 115.42
C ALA A 492 -68.60 -30.54 114.45
N LEU A 493 -67.35 -30.09 114.28
CA LEU A 493 -66.98 -29.09 113.26
C LEU A 493 -67.16 -29.64 111.84
N ARG A 494 -66.76 -30.89 111.56
CA ARG A 494 -66.92 -31.49 110.22
C ARG A 494 -68.38 -31.66 109.81
N LYS A 495 -69.30 -31.91 110.75
CA LYS A 495 -70.75 -31.86 110.46
C LYS A 495 -71.27 -30.46 110.13
N GLN A 496 -70.61 -29.40 110.61
CA GLN A 496 -70.97 -28.01 110.26
C GLN A 496 -70.42 -27.55 108.90
N VAL A 497 -69.30 -28.11 108.44
CA VAL A 497 -68.58 -27.60 107.23
C VAL A 497 -68.50 -28.63 106.09
N ALA A 498 -69.25 -29.73 106.15
CA ALA A 498 -69.28 -30.72 105.07
C ALA A 498 -70.07 -30.21 103.86
N VAL A 499 -69.37 -29.61 102.89
CA VAL A 499 -69.90 -29.29 101.56
C VAL A 499 -69.90 -30.56 100.69
N VAL A 500 -71.09 -30.94 100.22
CA VAL A 500 -71.32 -32.07 99.30
C VAL A 500 -71.00 -31.61 97.88
N ALA A 501 -69.77 -31.83 97.42
CA ALA A 501 -69.37 -31.59 96.04
C ALA A 501 -69.57 -32.86 95.19
N GLN A 502 -70.18 -32.69 94.02
CA GLN A 502 -70.50 -33.78 93.10
C GLN A 502 -69.25 -34.34 92.41
N PHE A 503 -69.30 -35.65 92.16
CA PHE A 503 -68.24 -36.51 91.67
C PHE A 503 -68.06 -36.31 90.15
N ASP A 504 -67.05 -35.56 89.70
CA ASP A 504 -66.72 -35.40 88.28
C ASP A 504 -65.43 -36.17 87.91
N PRO A 505 -65.53 -37.31 87.20
CA PRO A 505 -64.40 -38.18 86.85
C PRO A 505 -63.36 -37.53 85.93
N VAL A 506 -63.75 -36.54 85.11
CA VAL A 506 -62.81 -35.90 84.17
C VAL A 506 -61.84 -34.99 84.92
N ARG A 507 -62.33 -34.33 85.99
CA ARG A 507 -61.50 -33.50 86.87
C ARG A 507 -60.54 -34.31 87.74
N MET A 508 -60.87 -35.55 88.08
CA MET A 508 -60.01 -36.43 88.85
C MET A 508 -58.87 -37.05 88.02
N MET A 509 -59.11 -37.25 86.72
CA MET A 509 -58.15 -37.87 85.79
C MET A 509 -57.33 -36.85 84.97
N SER A 510 -57.62 -35.55 85.09
CA SER A 510 -56.84 -34.52 84.41
C SER A 510 -55.62 -34.10 85.22
N ASP A 511 -54.50 -33.93 84.52
CA ASP A 511 -53.22 -33.54 85.11
C ASP A 511 -53.34 -32.26 85.94
N THR A 512 -52.91 -32.34 87.20
CA THR A 512 -52.85 -31.22 88.13
C THR A 512 -51.88 -30.15 87.64
N MET A 513 -52.08 -28.90 88.03
CA MET A 513 -51.24 -27.75 87.62
C MET A 513 -49.74 -27.96 87.89
N ALA A 514 -49.39 -28.77 88.90
CA ALA A 514 -48.01 -29.17 89.20
C ALA A 514 -47.40 -30.16 88.18
N SER A 515 -48.23 -30.98 87.51
CA SER A 515 -47.82 -31.89 86.42
C SER A 515 -47.55 -31.10 85.13
N LYS A 516 -48.42 -30.13 84.80
CA LYS A 516 -48.23 -29.26 83.62
C LYS A 516 -46.98 -28.38 83.70
N ALA A 517 -46.60 -27.92 84.89
CA ALA A 517 -45.39 -27.13 85.09
C ALA A 517 -44.08 -27.92 84.84
N ARG A 518 -44.08 -29.25 85.03
CA ARG A 518 -42.89 -30.08 84.74
C ARG A 518 -42.73 -30.43 83.26
N MET A 519 -43.84 -30.47 82.51
CA MET A 519 -43.79 -30.78 81.08
C MET A 519 -43.59 -29.54 80.19
N GLY A 520 -43.56 -28.33 80.78
CA GLY A 520 -43.09 -27.12 80.07
C GLY A 520 -43.90 -26.70 78.84
N ILE A 521 -45.20 -27.01 78.79
CA ILE A 521 -46.05 -26.81 77.59
C ILE A 521 -46.58 -25.36 77.45
N GLU A 522 -46.00 -24.36 78.12
CA GLU A 522 -46.40 -22.94 77.89
C GLU A 522 -45.23 -22.00 77.61
N ILE A 523 -44.07 -22.52 77.18
CA ILE A 523 -43.08 -21.70 76.50
C ILE A 523 -42.78 -22.38 75.17
N GLU A 524 -43.39 -21.87 74.11
CA GLU A 524 -43.06 -22.17 72.71
C GLU A 524 -41.65 -21.68 72.39
N GLU A 525 -40.63 -22.37 72.90
CA GLU A 525 -39.33 -22.41 72.26
C GLU A 525 -39.23 -23.80 71.63
N GLU A 526 -39.47 -23.85 70.32
CA GLU A 526 -39.21 -25.02 69.49
C GLU A 526 -37.78 -25.51 69.75
N PHE A 527 -37.62 -26.46 70.67
CA PHE A 527 -36.38 -27.19 70.83
C PHE A 527 -36.28 -28.14 69.63
N ILE A 528 -35.94 -27.56 68.48
CA ILE A 528 -35.59 -28.33 67.30
C ILE A 528 -34.37 -29.13 67.73
N LEU A 529 -34.54 -30.45 67.89
CA LEU A 529 -33.45 -31.42 67.96
C LEU A 529 -32.66 -31.34 66.64
N GLN A 530 -31.85 -30.30 66.48
CA GLN A 530 -31.07 -30.04 65.27
C GLN A 530 -29.90 -31.03 65.27
N LYS A 531 -29.85 -31.88 64.24
CA LYS A 531 -28.76 -32.86 64.03
C LYS A 531 -27.39 -32.20 64.28
N PRO A 532 -26.52 -32.80 65.11
CA PRO A 532 -25.14 -32.32 65.23
C PRO A 532 -24.44 -32.49 63.87
N LEU A 533 -23.63 -31.51 63.45
CA LEU A 533 -22.87 -31.58 62.19
C LEU A 533 -21.75 -32.63 62.23
N PHE A 534 -21.47 -33.20 63.42
CA PHE A 534 -20.43 -34.19 63.68
C PHE A 534 -20.93 -35.31 64.59
N THR A 535 -20.44 -36.53 64.39
CA THR A 535 -20.64 -37.64 65.33
C THR A 535 -19.73 -37.50 66.56
N LEU A 536 -20.33 -37.29 67.74
CA LEU A 536 -19.62 -37.21 69.02
C LEU A 536 -19.69 -38.56 69.76
N ASN A 537 -18.54 -39.20 69.96
CA ASN A 537 -18.43 -40.47 70.71
C ASN A 537 -17.99 -40.22 72.16
N THR A 538 -18.74 -39.40 72.91
CA THR A 538 -18.43 -39.03 74.31
C THR A 538 -19.65 -39.23 75.20
N TYR A 539 -19.43 -39.46 76.51
CA TYR A 539 -20.50 -39.83 77.45
C TYR A 539 -20.75 -38.80 78.56
N ASN A 540 -19.89 -37.79 78.69
CA ASN A 540 -19.95 -36.81 79.77
C ASN A 540 -20.08 -35.40 79.21
N GLU A 541 -20.93 -34.57 79.82
CA GLU A 541 -21.19 -33.18 79.47
C GLU A 541 -19.90 -32.35 79.39
N GLN A 542 -18.98 -32.53 80.35
CA GLN A 542 -17.69 -31.83 80.33
C GLN A 542 -16.83 -32.19 79.11
N GLN A 543 -16.92 -33.43 78.62
CA GLN A 543 -16.19 -33.87 77.43
C GLN A 543 -16.80 -33.28 76.15
N ILE A 544 -18.13 -33.18 76.10
CA ILE A 544 -18.88 -32.59 74.98
C ILE A 544 -18.51 -31.10 74.82
N ILE A 545 -18.57 -30.32 75.90
CA ILE A 545 -18.26 -28.87 75.88
C ILE A 545 -16.78 -28.60 75.55
N SER A 546 -15.89 -29.53 75.92
CA SER A 546 -14.45 -29.40 75.67
C SER A 546 -14.06 -29.57 74.19
N ASP A 547 -14.93 -30.14 73.34
CA ASP A 547 -14.62 -30.33 71.92
C ASP A 547 -14.64 -28.98 71.18
N PRO A 548 -13.52 -28.55 70.56
CA PRO A 548 -13.47 -27.30 69.80
C PRO A 548 -14.48 -27.29 68.65
N ARG A 549 -14.82 -28.43 68.05
CA ARG A 549 -15.80 -28.52 66.95
C ARG A 549 -17.20 -28.09 67.39
N LEU A 550 -17.61 -28.50 68.59
CA LEU A 550 -18.90 -28.11 69.17
C LEU A 550 -18.91 -26.62 69.51
N ARG A 551 -17.81 -26.09 70.07
CA ARG A 551 -17.70 -24.65 70.36
C ARG A 551 -17.79 -23.79 69.10
N PHE A 552 -17.11 -24.20 68.02
CA PHE A 552 -17.19 -23.52 66.73
C PHE A 552 -18.60 -23.64 66.12
N GLU A 553 -19.23 -24.79 66.23
CA GLU A 553 -20.61 -25.00 65.77
C GLU A 553 -21.61 -24.12 66.52
N LEU A 554 -21.53 -24.06 67.85
CA LEU A 554 -22.38 -23.20 68.69
C LEU A 554 -22.17 -21.72 68.32
N ALA A 555 -20.92 -21.27 68.17
CA ALA A 555 -20.63 -19.90 67.74
C ALA A 555 -21.18 -19.60 66.34
N LEU A 556 -21.09 -20.54 65.40
CA LEU A 556 -21.67 -20.39 64.06
C LEU A 556 -23.21 -20.44 64.06
N ARG A 557 -23.84 -21.13 65.02
CA ARG A 557 -25.30 -21.11 65.20
C ARG A 557 -25.77 -19.81 65.83
N GLU A 558 -25.12 -19.34 66.89
CA GLU A 558 -25.38 -18.03 67.51
C GLU A 558 -25.25 -16.89 66.48
N ALA A 559 -24.25 -16.97 65.61
CA ALA A 559 -24.08 -16.01 64.52
C ALA A 559 -25.01 -16.23 63.31
N GLY A 560 -25.83 -17.28 63.28
CA GLY A 560 -26.70 -17.63 62.16
C GLY A 560 -25.97 -18.13 60.89
N LEU A 561 -24.64 -18.30 60.92
CA LEU A 561 -23.80 -18.63 59.77
C LEU A 561 -23.63 -20.14 59.52
N HIS A 562 -24.19 -21.01 60.35
CA HIS A 562 -24.05 -22.47 60.26
C HIS A 562 -24.45 -23.09 58.90
N ARG A 563 -25.28 -22.41 58.08
CA ARG A 563 -25.69 -22.87 56.74
C ARG A 563 -24.82 -22.37 55.58
N THR A 564 -23.88 -21.47 55.82
CA THR A 564 -23.01 -20.93 54.77
C THR A 564 -22.09 -22.01 54.18
N LEU A 565 -21.77 -21.89 52.88
CA LEU A 565 -20.82 -22.79 52.20
C LEU A 565 -19.46 -22.82 52.92
N TYR A 566 -19.02 -21.66 53.41
CA TYR A 566 -17.79 -21.52 54.17
C TYR A 566 -17.79 -22.33 55.48
N ALA A 567 -18.89 -22.29 56.24
CA ALA A 567 -19.04 -23.11 57.44
C ALA A 567 -18.99 -24.60 57.10
N LYS A 568 -19.64 -25.03 56.00
CA LYS A 568 -19.60 -26.42 55.53
C LYS A 568 -18.20 -26.88 55.10
N GLU A 569 -17.36 -25.98 54.58
CA GLU A 569 -15.97 -26.31 54.22
C GLU A 569 -15.00 -26.32 55.41
N ILE A 570 -15.18 -25.42 56.38
CA ILE A 570 -14.27 -25.30 57.52
C ILE A 570 -14.52 -26.38 58.58
N LEU A 571 -15.78 -26.64 58.89
CA LEU A 571 -16.15 -27.51 60.01
C LEU A 571 -15.50 -28.92 59.93
N PRO A 572 -15.43 -29.60 58.77
CA PRO A 572 -14.72 -30.88 58.63
C PRO A 572 -13.19 -30.79 58.78
N LYS A 573 -12.59 -29.61 58.58
CA LYS A 573 -11.14 -29.39 58.71
C LYS A 573 -10.70 -29.18 60.16
N ILE A 574 -11.63 -29.00 61.09
CA ILE A 574 -11.32 -28.84 62.52
C ILE A 574 -11.11 -30.22 63.13
N SER A 575 -9.88 -30.50 63.58
CA SER A 575 -9.54 -31.76 64.25
C SER A 575 -10.10 -31.83 65.69
N PRO A 576 -10.54 -33.02 66.16
CA PRO A 576 -10.86 -33.23 67.57
C PRO A 576 -9.67 -32.90 68.50
N GLN A 577 -9.95 -32.46 69.73
CA GLN A 577 -8.92 -32.27 70.74
C GLN A 577 -8.16 -33.57 71.09
N LYS A 578 -8.87 -34.72 71.01
CA LYS A 578 -8.28 -36.06 71.05
C LYS A 578 -8.80 -36.87 69.87
N PRO A 579 -7.94 -37.33 68.95
CA PRO A 579 -8.40 -38.22 67.89
C PRO A 579 -9.07 -39.45 68.50
N PRO A 580 -10.12 -40.00 67.86
CA PRO A 580 -10.73 -41.24 68.32
C PRO A 580 -9.66 -42.32 68.40
N ARG A 581 -9.72 -43.16 69.44
CA ARG A 581 -8.81 -44.30 69.54
C ARG A 581 -9.05 -45.22 68.33
N LYS A 582 -7.99 -45.82 67.78
CA LYS A 582 -8.07 -46.68 66.58
C LYS A 582 -9.07 -47.85 66.71
N ASP A 583 -9.38 -48.29 67.93
CA ASP A 583 -10.36 -49.35 68.23
C ASP A 583 -11.82 -48.90 68.09
N MET A 584 -12.08 -47.59 68.02
CA MET A 584 -13.43 -47.02 67.87
C MET A 584 -13.84 -46.75 66.42
N GLU A 585 -12.93 -46.93 65.44
CA GLU A 585 -13.30 -46.89 64.03
C GLU A 585 -14.02 -48.18 63.64
N SER A 586 -15.36 -48.16 63.58
CA SER A 586 -16.13 -49.29 63.06
C SER A 586 -16.05 -49.31 61.53
N THR A 587 -15.51 -50.38 60.95
CA THR A 587 -15.59 -50.67 59.51
C THR A 587 -17.00 -51.07 59.05
N VAL A 588 -17.92 -51.34 59.97
CA VAL A 588 -19.27 -51.87 59.69
C VAL A 588 -20.17 -50.90 58.91
N PHE A 589 -19.94 -49.58 59.00
CA PHE A 589 -20.83 -48.57 58.41
C PHE A 589 -20.18 -47.74 57.27
N LYS A 590 -19.08 -48.21 56.67
CA LYS A 590 -18.54 -47.63 55.43
C LYS A 590 -19.15 -48.36 54.23
N ILE A 591 -20.19 -47.79 53.63
CA ILE A 591 -20.73 -48.17 52.30
C ILE A 591 -20.12 -47.24 51.25
#